data_AF-A0A536HX17-F1
#
_entry.id   AF-A0A536HX17-F1
#
_cell.length_a   1.000
_cell.length_b   1.000
_cell.length_c   1.000
_cell.angle_alpha   90.00
_cell.angle_beta   90.00
_cell.angle_gamma   90.00
#
_symmetry.space_group_name_H-M   'P 1'
#
loop_
_entity.id
_entity.type
_entity.pdbx_description
1 polymer ?
#
loop_
_entity_poly.entity_id
_entity_poly.type
_entity_poly.pdbx_seq_one_letter_code
_entity_poly.pdbx_strand_id
1 'polypeptide(L)'
;MFAGQFAGYWRDGKRVVLDRNAVLPDRCIKCNEPANGYRRTVKLSYVPTSRELMFGAWAYLSAKRAQLDIGLCERHRRSRAVTVALSSVAVILASFIVFTQVRATDITLPLLATVGLIGGVAGLLYAAVGGRLVRATKITDTHIWLKGAGEPFLASLPNPPAVGADGALPTLAGTTVIPVTPADSAAQAFRDVRNGALLFLVGCLVTAGTYVLLPGNYIIAWGAVLFGLVRLVGALRTYVLVPAELRTSQQVLALVGIVGLGVVAGGWVAIEETQSSAFDAAVTKAATFHTQGSTLFVEVANREGPWTAQDATDMRKVASLYGQAAGTLAVSQAPAAYTWYRDGLVRNFREAGDIATQLAGLTSASSQSAFDALFARWTARVNDLKQLQARLDAQ
;
A
#
# COMPACT_ATOMS: atom_id res chain seq x y z
N MET A 1 49.72 -33.93 -21.86
CA MET A 1 49.07 -32.83 -22.61
C MET A 1 47.62 -33.19 -22.83
N PHE A 2 46.70 -32.66 -22.03
CA PHE A 2 45.27 -32.68 -22.36
C PHE A 2 44.95 -31.28 -22.86
N ALA A 3 44.70 -31.13 -24.17
CA ALA A 3 43.90 -30.04 -24.68
C ALA A 3 42.50 -30.23 -24.06
N GLY A 4 42.34 -29.72 -22.84
CA GLY A 4 41.24 -30.02 -21.95
C GLY A 4 39.95 -29.53 -22.55
N GLN A 5 39.01 -30.45 -22.76
CA GLN A 5 37.61 -30.14 -22.98
C GLN A 5 37.18 -29.15 -21.89
N PHE A 6 36.89 -27.92 -22.30
CA PHE A 6 36.39 -26.90 -21.40
C PHE A 6 35.06 -27.41 -20.82
N ALA A 7 35.05 -27.80 -19.55
CA ALA A 7 33.88 -28.39 -18.90
C ALA A 7 32.72 -27.39 -18.72
N GLY A 8 32.94 -26.10 -19.04
CA GLY A 8 31.94 -25.05 -18.88
C GLY A 8 31.79 -24.57 -17.44
N TYR A 9 32.62 -24.99 -16.50
CA TYR A 9 32.57 -24.54 -15.11
C TYR A 9 33.96 -24.52 -14.46
N TRP A 10 34.19 -23.58 -13.53
CA TRP A 10 35.47 -23.43 -12.82
C TRP A 10 35.32 -22.74 -11.46
N ARG A 11 36.39 -22.76 -10.68
CA ARG A 11 36.49 -22.07 -9.38
C ARG A 11 36.85 -20.60 -9.56
N ASP A 12 36.08 -19.69 -8.95
CA ASP A 12 36.42 -18.28 -8.77
C ASP A 12 36.38 -17.92 -7.27
N GLY A 13 37.50 -18.15 -6.58
CA GLY A 13 37.62 -17.95 -5.14
C GLY A 13 36.63 -18.80 -4.33
N LYS A 14 35.63 -18.14 -3.71
CA LYS A 14 34.53 -18.78 -2.95
C LYS A 14 33.25 -18.95 -3.79
N ARG A 15 33.36 -18.84 -5.11
CA ARG A 15 32.24 -18.90 -6.07
C ARG A 15 32.51 -19.98 -7.11
N VAL A 16 31.43 -20.55 -7.62
CA VAL A 16 31.44 -21.41 -8.80
C VAL A 16 30.98 -20.56 -9.97
N VAL A 17 31.77 -20.53 -11.04
CA VAL A 17 31.34 -19.92 -12.30
C VAL A 17 31.01 -21.04 -13.26
N LEU A 18 29.88 -20.90 -13.96
CA LEU A 18 29.49 -21.82 -15.00
C LEU A 18 28.94 -21.06 -16.22
N ASP A 19 29.20 -21.60 -17.39
CA ASP A 19 28.46 -21.30 -18.61
C ASP A 19 26.98 -21.68 -18.41
N ARG A 20 26.08 -20.91 -19.00
CA ARG A 20 24.62 -21.08 -18.83
C ARG A 20 24.12 -22.47 -19.23
N ASN A 21 24.83 -23.14 -20.13
CA ASN A 21 24.50 -24.48 -20.63
C ASN A 21 25.36 -25.58 -19.99
N ALA A 22 26.27 -25.24 -19.09
CA ALA A 22 27.14 -26.23 -18.45
C ALA A 22 26.37 -27.13 -17.48
N VAL A 23 26.70 -28.42 -17.53
CA VAL A 23 26.13 -29.43 -16.63
C VAL A 23 27.13 -29.69 -15.52
N LEU A 24 26.72 -29.46 -14.27
CA LEU A 24 27.56 -29.74 -13.10
C LEU A 24 27.79 -31.26 -12.95
N PRO A 25 28.96 -31.66 -12.40
CA PRO A 25 29.28 -33.07 -12.16
C PRO A 25 28.31 -33.69 -11.14
N ASP A 26 28.14 -35.01 -11.19
CA ASP A 26 27.25 -35.78 -10.30
C ASP A 26 27.79 -35.92 -8.86
N ARG A 27 28.03 -34.77 -8.23
CA ARG A 27 28.62 -34.66 -6.89
C ARG A 27 27.82 -33.66 -6.07
N CYS A 28 27.80 -33.88 -4.76
CA CYS A 28 27.13 -33.02 -3.81
C CYS A 28 27.82 -31.65 -3.77
N ILE A 29 27.07 -30.59 -4.06
CA ILE A 29 27.61 -29.21 -4.07
C ILE A 29 28.11 -28.73 -2.70
N LYS A 30 27.79 -29.45 -1.60
CA LYS A 30 28.19 -29.11 -0.23
C LYS A 30 29.42 -29.88 0.26
N CYS A 31 29.43 -31.21 0.12
CA CYS A 31 30.50 -32.06 0.64
C CYS A 31 31.34 -32.76 -0.43
N ASN A 32 31.01 -32.61 -1.72
CA ASN A 32 31.68 -33.28 -2.85
C ASN A 32 31.55 -34.81 -2.90
N GLU A 33 30.79 -35.43 -2.00
CA GLU A 33 30.40 -36.85 -2.07
C GLU A 33 29.56 -37.14 -3.33
N PRO A 34 29.55 -38.38 -3.86
CA PRO A 34 28.74 -38.72 -5.03
C PRO A 34 27.25 -38.44 -4.78
N ALA A 35 26.57 -37.86 -5.77
CA ALA A 35 25.14 -37.56 -5.68
C ALA A 35 24.24 -38.76 -6.08
N ASN A 36 24.85 -39.85 -6.57
CA ASN A 36 24.17 -41.08 -6.99
C ASN A 36 23.02 -40.80 -7.97
N GLY A 37 23.24 -39.91 -8.94
CA GLY A 37 22.26 -39.52 -9.95
C GLY A 37 21.15 -38.57 -9.47
N TYR A 38 21.12 -38.19 -8.19
CA TYR A 38 20.11 -37.26 -7.68
C TYR A 38 20.42 -35.82 -8.10
N ARG A 39 19.56 -35.25 -8.96
CA ARG A 39 19.64 -33.86 -9.40
C ARG A 39 18.42 -33.07 -8.98
N ARG A 40 18.64 -31.87 -8.48
CA ARG A 40 17.58 -30.93 -8.12
C ARG A 40 17.68 -29.66 -8.94
N THR A 41 16.62 -29.34 -9.68
CA THR A 41 16.50 -28.07 -10.39
C THR A 41 16.29 -26.92 -9.40
N VAL A 42 17.21 -25.96 -9.42
CA VAL A 42 17.17 -24.73 -8.63
C VAL A 42 16.92 -23.55 -9.57
N LYS A 43 15.84 -22.82 -9.30
CA LYS A 43 15.54 -21.55 -9.99
C LYS A 43 16.31 -20.44 -9.29
N LEU A 44 17.23 -19.83 -10.02
CA LEU A 44 18.08 -18.74 -9.56
C LEU A 44 17.54 -17.42 -10.11
N SER A 45 17.49 -16.42 -9.24
CA SER A 45 17.18 -15.04 -9.60
C SER A 45 18.31 -14.12 -9.14
N TYR A 46 18.71 -13.20 -10.02
CA TYR A 46 19.71 -12.18 -9.74
C TYR A 46 19.20 -10.81 -10.16
N VAL A 47 19.36 -9.83 -9.28
CA VAL A 47 18.93 -8.44 -9.49
C VAL A 47 20.18 -7.57 -9.65
N PRO A 48 20.41 -6.95 -10.84
CA PRO A 48 21.69 -6.36 -11.18
C PRO A 48 22.18 -5.16 -10.36
N THR A 49 21.36 -4.45 -9.58
CA THR A 49 21.83 -3.25 -8.85
C THR A 49 21.20 -3.03 -7.48
N SER A 50 21.94 -2.45 -6.53
CA SER A 50 21.45 -2.03 -5.20
C SER A 50 20.33 -0.98 -5.25
N ARG A 51 20.27 -0.17 -6.33
CA ARG A 51 19.22 0.83 -6.56
C ARG A 51 17.86 0.19 -6.91
N GLU A 52 17.84 -1.07 -7.36
CA GLU A 52 16.63 -1.81 -7.72
C GLU A 52 15.96 -2.49 -6.52
N LEU A 53 16.74 -2.75 -5.46
CA LEU A 53 16.29 -3.32 -4.18
C LEU A 53 15.35 -2.38 -3.40
N MET A 54 15.43 -1.06 -3.61
CA MET A 54 14.53 -0.08 -2.98
C MET A 54 13.06 -0.23 -3.42
N PHE A 55 12.81 -0.90 -4.55
CA PHE A 55 11.46 -1.10 -5.09
C PHE A 55 11.21 -2.60 -5.26
N GLY A 56 10.92 -3.30 -4.14
CA GLY A 56 10.97 -4.77 -4.04
C GLY A 56 10.26 -5.59 -5.14
N ALA A 57 9.17 -5.07 -5.72
CA ALA A 57 8.48 -5.71 -6.85
C ALA A 57 9.19 -5.49 -8.21
N TRP A 58 9.89 -4.36 -8.39
CA TRP A 58 10.70 -4.08 -9.58
C TRP A 58 11.94 -4.96 -9.65
N ALA A 59 12.58 -5.23 -8.51
CA ALA A 59 13.67 -6.19 -8.38
C ALA A 59 13.28 -7.61 -8.83
N TYR A 60 12.03 -8.03 -8.59
CA TYR A 60 11.57 -9.38 -8.94
C TYR A 60 11.30 -9.57 -10.45
N LEU A 61 10.91 -8.49 -11.15
CA LEU A 61 10.59 -8.49 -12.57
C LEU A 61 11.82 -8.28 -13.46
N SER A 62 12.76 -7.43 -13.03
CA SER A 62 14.06 -7.23 -13.69
C SER A 62 15.08 -8.34 -13.38
N ALA A 63 14.74 -9.25 -12.46
CA ALA A 63 15.62 -10.34 -12.09
C ALA A 63 15.94 -11.22 -13.29
N LYS A 64 17.22 -11.30 -13.66
CA LYS A 64 17.70 -12.33 -14.59
C LYS A 64 17.48 -13.69 -13.94
N ARG A 65 16.84 -14.61 -14.68
CA ARG A 65 16.50 -15.95 -14.19
C ARG A 65 17.32 -17.01 -14.92
N ALA A 66 17.83 -17.96 -14.15
CA ALA A 66 18.46 -19.16 -14.68
C ALA A 66 17.93 -20.38 -13.93
N GLN A 67 17.87 -21.51 -14.61
CA GLN A 67 17.57 -22.80 -13.99
C GLN A 67 18.85 -23.64 -14.03
N LEU A 68 19.19 -24.27 -12.92
CA LEU A 68 20.38 -25.09 -12.82
C LEU A 68 20.09 -26.36 -12.02
N ASP A 69 20.55 -27.48 -12.53
CA ASP A 69 20.48 -28.76 -11.83
C ASP A 69 21.72 -28.97 -10.97
N ILE A 70 21.52 -29.19 -9.68
CA ILE A 70 22.60 -29.44 -8.71
C ILE A 70 22.48 -30.83 -8.08
N GLY A 71 23.63 -31.48 -7.90
CA GLY A 71 23.75 -32.74 -7.16
C GLY A 71 23.75 -32.53 -5.65
N LEU A 72 23.09 -33.44 -4.91
CA LEU A 72 23.12 -33.50 -3.44
C LEU A 72 23.23 -34.95 -2.98
N CYS A 73 24.09 -35.20 -1.99
CA CYS A 73 24.16 -36.51 -1.33
C CYS A 73 22.98 -36.73 -0.37
N GLU A 74 22.75 -37.99 0.01
CA GLU A 74 21.65 -38.40 0.89
C GLU A 74 21.62 -37.63 2.21
N ARG A 75 22.79 -37.43 2.82
CA ARG A 75 22.93 -36.73 4.10
C ARG A 75 22.41 -35.31 4.03
N HIS A 76 22.81 -34.56 3.00
CA HIS A 76 22.38 -33.17 2.82
C HIS A 76 20.93 -33.06 2.34
N ARG A 77 20.45 -34.06 1.59
CA ARG A 77 19.05 -34.19 1.20
C ARG A 77 18.15 -34.35 2.42
N ARG A 78 18.48 -35.28 3.32
CA ARG A 78 17.73 -35.57 4.55
C ARG A 78 17.79 -34.42 5.54
N SER A 79 18.96 -33.86 5.78
CA SER A 79 19.12 -32.70 6.68
C SER A 79 18.23 -31.53 6.25
N ARG A 80 18.19 -31.22 4.96
CA ARG A 80 17.32 -30.17 4.43
C ARG A 80 15.84 -30.48 4.57
N ALA A 81 15.42 -31.73 4.31
CA ALA A 81 14.03 -32.14 4.48
C ALA A 81 13.56 -31.94 5.93
N VAL A 82 14.41 -32.30 6.90
CA VAL A 82 14.13 -32.10 8.33
C VAL A 82 14.06 -30.60 8.67
N THR A 83 15.01 -29.78 8.21
CA THR A 83 14.97 -28.33 8.48
C THR A 83 13.72 -27.67 7.90
N VAL A 84 13.33 -28.03 6.67
CA VAL A 84 12.10 -27.51 6.04
C VAL A 84 10.88 -27.95 6.85
N ALA A 85 10.77 -29.23 7.19
CA ALA A 85 9.64 -29.74 7.98
C ALA A 85 9.51 -29.04 9.34
N LEU A 86 10.61 -28.90 10.09
CA LEU A 86 10.63 -28.20 11.37
C LEU A 86 10.25 -26.72 11.22
N SER A 87 10.75 -26.03 10.19
CA SER A 87 10.40 -24.63 9.94
C SER A 87 8.92 -24.46 9.57
N SER A 88 8.35 -25.37 8.78
CA SER A 88 6.93 -25.34 8.42
C SER A 88 6.04 -25.56 9.64
N VAL A 89 6.39 -26.53 10.51
CA VAL A 89 5.65 -26.79 11.75
C VAL A 89 5.67 -25.58 12.68
N ALA A 90 6.83 -24.93 12.81
CA ALA A 90 6.97 -23.72 13.63
C ALA A 90 6.09 -22.55 13.12
N VAL A 91 6.05 -22.33 11.79
CA VAL A 91 5.19 -21.29 11.19
C VAL A 91 3.70 -21.60 11.37
N ILE A 92 3.29 -22.87 11.22
CA ILE A 92 1.90 -23.29 11.44
C ILE A 92 1.49 -23.07 12.89
N LEU A 93 2.33 -23.47 13.86
CA LEU A 93 2.06 -23.26 15.29
C LEU A 93 1.96 -21.77 15.63
N ALA A 94 2.86 -20.93 15.11
CA ALA A 94 2.80 -19.49 15.31
C ALA A 94 1.51 -18.88 14.73
N SER A 95 1.08 -19.34 13.54
CA SER A 95 -0.16 -18.88 12.90
C SER A 95 -1.39 -19.30 13.70
N PHE A 96 -1.38 -20.50 14.29
CA PHE A 96 -2.46 -21.00 15.13
C PHE A 96 -2.61 -20.17 16.41
N ILE A 97 -1.49 -19.81 17.05
CA ILE A 97 -1.46 -18.94 18.23
C ILE A 97 -2.07 -17.56 17.90
N VAL A 98 -1.74 -16.97 16.75
CA VAL A 98 -2.32 -15.69 16.33
C VAL A 98 -3.84 -15.82 16.09
N PHE A 99 -4.28 -16.91 15.45
CA PHE A 99 -5.69 -17.13 15.12
C PHE A 99 -6.58 -17.36 16.35
N THR A 100 -6.09 -18.07 17.37
CA THR A 100 -6.83 -18.30 18.62
C THR A 100 -7.11 -17.03 19.42
N GLN A 101 -6.34 -15.95 19.20
CA GLN A 101 -6.46 -14.69 19.95
C GLN A 101 -7.49 -13.72 19.36
N VAL A 102 -7.89 -13.87 18.09
CA VAL A 102 -8.92 -13.02 17.45
C VAL A 102 -10.30 -13.22 18.09
N ARG A 103 -10.49 -14.28 18.88
CA ARG A 103 -11.75 -14.60 19.58
C ARG A 103 -11.84 -14.05 21.02
N ALA A 104 -10.77 -13.48 21.57
CA ALA A 104 -10.73 -12.99 22.95
C ALA A 104 -10.57 -11.45 22.97
N THR A 105 -11.56 -10.75 23.55
CA THR A 105 -11.73 -9.28 23.43
C THR A 105 -11.03 -8.44 24.50
N ASP A 106 -10.07 -8.99 25.27
CA ASP A 106 -9.44 -8.24 26.36
C ASP A 106 -8.10 -7.59 26.00
N ILE A 107 -7.94 -6.36 26.52
CA ILE A 107 -6.91 -5.35 26.19
C ILE A 107 -5.47 -5.78 26.55
N THR A 108 -5.26 -6.87 27.28
CA THR A 108 -3.93 -7.42 27.62
C THR A 108 -3.28 -8.24 26.49
N LEU A 109 -4.01 -8.50 25.39
CA LEU A 109 -3.60 -9.34 24.25
C LEU A 109 -2.77 -8.72 23.10
N PRO A 110 -2.64 -7.39 22.92
CA PRO A 110 -1.87 -6.82 21.80
C PRO A 110 -0.39 -7.21 21.82
N LEU A 111 0.21 -7.32 23.01
CA LEU A 111 1.65 -7.54 23.17
C LEU A 111 2.07 -8.95 22.72
N LEU A 112 1.29 -9.98 23.09
CA LEU A 112 1.47 -11.36 22.63
C LEU A 112 1.22 -11.50 21.12
N ALA A 113 0.25 -10.76 20.57
CA ALA A 113 0.01 -10.72 19.13
C ALA A 113 1.20 -10.12 18.35
N THR A 114 1.81 -9.05 18.87
CA THR A 114 3.05 -8.50 18.29
C THR A 114 4.23 -9.46 18.36
N VAL A 115 4.42 -10.18 19.47
CA VAL A 115 5.50 -11.18 19.60
C VAL A 115 5.26 -12.35 18.63
N GLY A 116 4.02 -12.83 18.49
CA GLY A 116 3.65 -13.87 17.53
C GLY A 116 3.86 -13.44 16.08
N LEU A 117 3.54 -12.19 15.74
CA LEU A 117 3.76 -11.63 14.41
C LEU A 117 5.27 -11.47 14.11
N ILE A 118 6.04 -10.93 15.05
CA ILE A 118 7.50 -10.78 14.90
C ILE A 118 8.18 -12.15 14.78
N GLY A 119 7.80 -13.12 15.62
CA GLY A 119 8.31 -14.49 15.56
C GLY A 119 7.92 -15.20 14.26
N GLY A 120 6.68 -15.01 13.79
CA GLY A 120 6.21 -15.54 12.51
C GLY A 120 6.97 -14.96 11.32
N VAL A 121 7.17 -13.64 11.29
CA VAL A 121 7.95 -12.96 10.25
C VAL A 121 9.42 -13.41 10.30
N ALA A 122 10.03 -13.47 11.47
CA ALA A 122 11.41 -13.94 11.62
C ALA A 122 11.59 -15.40 11.18
N GLY A 123 10.64 -16.28 11.51
CA GLY A 123 10.62 -17.68 11.08
C GLY A 123 10.46 -17.82 9.56
N LEU A 124 9.59 -17.01 8.96
CA LEU A 124 9.35 -17.00 7.51
C LEU A 124 10.56 -16.45 6.74
N LEU A 125 11.21 -15.41 7.29
CA LEU A 125 12.48 -14.90 6.77
C LEU A 125 13.61 -15.94 6.88
N TYR A 126 13.70 -16.65 8.02
CA TYR A 126 14.67 -17.73 8.20
C TYR A 126 14.43 -18.87 7.20
N ALA A 127 13.18 -19.27 6.96
CA ALA A 127 12.84 -20.27 5.95
C ALA A 127 13.17 -19.80 4.51
N ALA A 128 12.88 -18.53 4.19
CA ALA A 128 13.10 -17.96 2.85
C ALA A 128 14.59 -17.76 2.50
N VAL A 129 15.44 -17.50 3.51
CA VAL A 129 16.86 -17.21 3.34
C VAL A 129 17.73 -18.44 3.65
N GLY A 130 17.45 -19.16 4.74
CA GLY A 130 18.24 -20.30 5.23
C GLY A 130 18.09 -21.57 4.39
N GLY A 131 16.98 -21.73 3.66
CA GLY A 131 16.73 -22.92 2.82
C GLY A 131 17.42 -22.94 1.45
N ARG A 132 18.15 -21.88 1.08
CA ARG A 132 18.76 -21.73 -0.26
C ARG A 132 20.08 -22.52 -0.33
N LEU A 133 20.09 -23.55 -1.18
CA LEU A 133 21.27 -24.40 -1.39
C LEU A 133 22.45 -23.64 -1.98
N VAL A 134 22.17 -22.81 -2.98
CA VAL A 134 23.10 -21.91 -3.66
C VAL A 134 22.40 -20.60 -3.98
N ARG A 135 23.17 -19.52 -4.07
CA ARG A 135 22.68 -18.17 -4.40
C ARG A 135 23.45 -17.63 -5.60
N ALA A 136 22.74 -17.12 -6.60
CA ALA A 136 23.37 -16.39 -7.70
C ALA A 136 23.87 -15.03 -7.20
N THR A 137 25.14 -14.75 -7.48
CA THR A 137 25.82 -13.49 -7.17
C THR A 137 25.94 -12.58 -8.38
N LYS A 138 25.91 -13.15 -9.59
CA LYS A 138 25.88 -12.45 -10.87
C LYS A 138 25.29 -13.41 -11.89
N ILE A 139 24.40 -12.93 -12.75
CA ILE A 139 23.91 -13.65 -13.92
C ILE A 139 24.12 -12.75 -15.12
N THR A 140 24.89 -13.22 -16.09
CA THR A 140 25.03 -12.62 -17.42
C THR A 140 24.31 -13.50 -18.43
N ASP A 141 24.30 -13.07 -19.69
CA ASP A 141 23.59 -13.83 -20.71
C ASP A 141 24.30 -15.16 -21.05
N THR A 142 25.61 -15.22 -20.80
CA THR A 142 26.48 -16.39 -21.06
C THR A 142 26.92 -17.14 -19.79
N HIS A 143 27.13 -16.45 -18.67
CA HIS A 143 27.71 -17.05 -17.45
C HIS A 143 26.91 -16.75 -16.19
N ILE A 144 27.00 -17.66 -15.22
CA ILE A 144 26.36 -17.60 -13.90
C ILE A 144 27.41 -17.77 -12.80
N TRP A 145 27.41 -16.87 -11.81
CA TRP A 145 28.27 -16.95 -10.62
C TRP A 145 27.44 -17.37 -9.41
N LEU A 146 27.80 -18.48 -8.80
CA LEU A 146 27.12 -19.06 -7.64
C LEU A 146 27.94 -18.95 -6.37
N LYS A 147 27.28 -18.68 -5.25
CA LYS A 147 27.83 -18.77 -3.89
C LYS A 147 27.09 -19.84 -3.10
N GLY A 148 27.77 -20.46 -2.14
CA GLY A 148 27.19 -21.46 -1.25
C GLY A 148 27.59 -22.90 -1.56
N ALA A 149 28.44 -23.14 -2.56
CA ALA A 149 29.14 -24.42 -2.68
C ALA A 149 30.12 -24.60 -1.51
N GLY A 150 30.25 -25.82 -1.01
CA GLY A 150 31.17 -26.11 0.09
C GLY A 150 32.62 -26.22 -0.39
N GLU A 151 33.56 -25.99 0.52
CA GLU A 151 34.99 -25.98 0.21
C GLU A 151 35.48 -27.29 -0.45
N PRO A 152 35.05 -28.49 -0.02
CA PRO A 152 35.45 -29.73 -0.69
C PRO A 152 35.02 -29.80 -2.16
N PHE A 153 33.89 -29.18 -2.50
CA PHE A 153 33.41 -29.12 -3.88
C PHE A 153 34.17 -28.04 -4.66
N LEU A 154 34.40 -26.87 -4.06
CA LEU A 154 35.19 -25.80 -4.69
C LEU A 154 36.61 -26.25 -5.01
N ALA A 155 37.24 -27.01 -4.12
CA ALA A 155 38.59 -27.53 -4.30
C ALA A 155 38.69 -28.59 -5.42
N SER A 156 37.58 -29.22 -5.82
CA SER A 156 37.58 -30.21 -6.89
C SER A 156 37.35 -29.61 -8.28
N LEU A 157 37.01 -28.32 -8.37
CA LEU A 157 36.78 -27.63 -9.63
C LEU A 157 38.10 -27.23 -10.30
N PRO A 158 38.12 -27.16 -11.66
CA PRO A 158 39.29 -26.69 -12.37
C PRO A 158 39.56 -25.20 -12.08
N ASN A 159 40.82 -24.82 -12.27
CA ASN A 159 41.25 -23.42 -12.21
C ASN A 159 40.56 -22.59 -13.31
N PRO A 160 40.42 -21.27 -13.09
CA PRO A 160 39.81 -20.40 -14.08
C PRO A 160 40.53 -20.48 -15.43
N PRO A 161 39.79 -20.49 -16.55
CA PRO A 161 40.39 -20.45 -17.87
C PRO A 161 41.13 -19.12 -18.08
N ALA A 162 42.12 -19.12 -18.96
CA ALA A 162 42.72 -17.89 -19.43
C ALA A 162 41.63 -17.04 -20.11
N VAL A 163 41.53 -15.78 -19.70
CA VAL A 163 40.60 -14.81 -20.31
C VAL A 163 41.14 -14.45 -21.68
N GLY A 164 40.28 -14.39 -22.70
CA GLY A 164 40.68 -13.96 -24.05
C GLY A 164 41.27 -12.55 -24.07
N ALA A 165 42.01 -12.20 -25.12
CA ALA A 165 42.64 -10.88 -25.27
C ALA A 165 41.64 -9.71 -25.26
N ASP A 166 40.35 -10.00 -25.48
CA ASP A 166 39.20 -9.09 -25.46
C ASP A 166 38.48 -9.03 -24.10
N GLY A 167 38.95 -9.78 -23.09
CA GLY A 167 38.30 -9.86 -21.77
C GLY A 167 37.11 -10.82 -21.73
N ALA A 168 36.80 -11.54 -22.81
CA ALA A 168 35.68 -12.47 -22.86
C ALA A 168 36.01 -13.81 -22.17
N LEU A 169 35.02 -14.34 -21.45
CA LEU A 169 35.09 -15.68 -20.88
C LEU A 169 34.71 -16.72 -21.94
N PRO A 170 35.41 -17.88 -22.00
CA PRO A 170 35.10 -18.92 -22.96
C PRO A 170 33.71 -19.51 -22.73
N THR A 171 32.91 -19.61 -23.80
CA THR A 171 31.57 -20.21 -23.79
C THR A 171 31.57 -21.56 -24.50
N LEU A 172 30.62 -22.43 -24.13
CA LEU A 172 30.43 -23.69 -24.84
C LEU A 172 29.94 -23.43 -26.28
N ALA A 173 30.51 -24.16 -27.26
CA ALA A 173 30.18 -24.03 -28.67
C ALA A 173 28.68 -24.35 -28.91
N GLY A 174 27.95 -23.41 -29.51
CA GLY A 174 26.50 -23.52 -29.76
C GLY A 174 25.66 -22.34 -29.25
N THR A 175 26.27 -21.35 -28.61
CA THR A 175 25.56 -20.15 -28.12
C THR A 175 25.41 -19.11 -29.24
N THR A 176 24.40 -19.24 -30.11
CA THR A 176 23.97 -18.12 -30.96
C THR A 176 23.13 -17.16 -30.13
N VAL A 177 23.72 -16.02 -29.76
CA VAL A 177 22.95 -14.88 -29.22
C VAL A 177 22.06 -14.40 -30.36
N ILE A 178 20.75 -14.64 -30.29
CA ILE A 178 19.81 -14.02 -31.22
C ILE A 178 19.82 -12.52 -30.93
N PRO A 179 20.28 -11.65 -31.88
CA PRO A 179 20.28 -10.23 -31.65
C PRO A 179 18.84 -9.73 -31.54
N VAL A 180 18.51 -9.10 -30.41
CA VAL A 180 17.20 -8.45 -30.23
C VAL A 180 17.11 -7.29 -31.21
N THR A 181 16.09 -7.29 -32.07
CA THR A 181 15.92 -6.18 -33.02
C THR A 181 15.46 -4.91 -32.29
N PRO A 182 15.80 -3.71 -32.79
CA PRO A 182 15.31 -2.45 -32.20
C PRO A 182 13.77 -2.38 -32.13
N ALA A 183 13.06 -2.95 -33.11
CA ALA A 183 11.61 -3.01 -33.14
C ALA A 183 11.03 -3.86 -31.98
N ASP A 184 11.65 -5.01 -31.68
CA ASP A 184 11.23 -5.86 -30.55
C ASP A 184 11.42 -5.16 -29.20
N SER A 185 12.50 -4.38 -29.07
CA SER A 185 12.78 -3.59 -27.88
C SER A 185 11.74 -2.47 -27.68
N ALA A 186 11.32 -1.80 -28.75
CA ALA A 186 10.29 -0.77 -28.73
C ALA A 186 8.92 -1.35 -28.36
N ALA A 187 8.56 -2.51 -28.93
CA ALA A 187 7.32 -3.22 -28.60
C ALA A 187 7.29 -3.70 -27.14
N GLN A 188 8.43 -4.12 -26.60
CA GLN A 188 8.56 -4.46 -25.18
C GLN A 188 8.39 -3.22 -24.29
N ALA A 189 9.05 -2.11 -24.60
CA ALA A 189 8.91 -0.86 -23.87
C ALA A 189 7.44 -0.37 -23.83
N PHE A 190 6.73 -0.40 -24.96
CA PHE A 190 5.32 -0.04 -25.01
C PHE A 190 4.45 -0.94 -24.10
N ARG A 191 4.65 -2.27 -24.16
CA ARG A 191 3.91 -3.22 -23.32
C ARG A 191 4.14 -2.96 -21.84
N ASP A 192 5.36 -2.62 -21.46
CA ASP A 192 5.71 -2.32 -20.07
C ASP A 192 5.03 -1.05 -19.56
N VAL A 193 4.98 0.02 -20.37
CA VAL A 193 4.24 1.25 -20.04
C VAL A 193 2.75 0.99 -19.92
N ARG A 194 2.18 0.30 -20.92
CA ARG A 194 0.74 -0.02 -20.93
C ARG A 194 0.34 -0.84 -19.70
N ASN A 195 1.14 -1.82 -19.31
CA ASN A 195 0.88 -2.62 -18.13
C ASN A 195 1.00 -1.79 -16.84
N GLY A 196 1.93 -0.83 -16.78
CA GLY A 196 2.00 0.15 -15.70
C GLY A 196 0.75 1.03 -15.63
N ALA A 197 0.32 1.58 -16.77
CA ALA A 197 -0.88 2.41 -16.88
C ALA A 197 -2.16 1.66 -16.46
N LEU A 198 -2.31 0.39 -16.88
CA LEU A 198 -3.45 -0.44 -16.51
C LEU A 198 -3.47 -0.76 -15.01
N LEU A 199 -2.32 -1.07 -14.40
CA LEU A 199 -2.24 -1.30 -12.95
C LEU A 199 -2.61 -0.04 -12.16
N PHE A 200 -2.13 1.12 -12.61
CA PHE A 200 -2.52 2.40 -12.03
C PHE A 200 -4.04 2.62 -12.13
N LEU A 201 -4.62 2.47 -13.32
CA LEU A 201 -6.06 2.59 -13.55
C LEU A 201 -6.87 1.64 -12.67
N VAL A 202 -6.51 0.36 -12.61
CA VAL A 202 -7.19 -0.63 -11.77
C VAL A 202 -7.12 -0.24 -10.29
N GLY A 203 -5.96 0.22 -9.80
CA GLY A 203 -5.83 0.72 -8.44
C GLY A 203 -6.78 1.90 -8.16
N CYS A 204 -6.87 2.85 -9.09
CA CYS A 204 -7.78 4.00 -8.99
C CYS A 204 -9.26 3.56 -9.02
N LEU A 205 -9.64 2.64 -9.91
CA LEU A 205 -11.01 2.15 -10.02
C LEU A 205 -11.44 1.32 -8.82
N VAL A 206 -10.57 0.47 -8.28
CA VAL A 206 -10.86 -0.29 -7.05
C VAL A 206 -11.07 0.67 -5.89
N THR A 207 -10.22 1.70 -5.77
CA THR A 207 -10.36 2.72 -4.72
C THR A 207 -11.65 3.53 -4.88
N ALA A 208 -11.98 3.99 -6.10
CA ALA A 208 -13.24 4.70 -6.34
C ALA A 208 -14.46 3.79 -6.10
N GLY A 209 -14.38 2.53 -6.51
CA GLY A 209 -15.44 1.54 -6.31
C GLY A 209 -15.69 1.24 -4.83
N THR A 210 -14.65 1.16 -4.00
CA THR A 210 -14.84 0.97 -2.54
C THR A 210 -15.49 2.17 -1.90
N TYR A 211 -15.19 3.40 -2.36
CA TYR A 211 -15.88 4.61 -1.88
C TYR A 211 -17.38 4.61 -2.23
N VAL A 212 -17.74 4.14 -3.43
CA VAL A 212 -19.15 4.10 -3.87
C VAL A 212 -19.93 2.96 -3.21
N LEU A 213 -19.31 1.79 -3.02
CA LEU A 213 -20.01 0.56 -2.61
C LEU A 213 -19.98 0.29 -1.10
N LEU A 214 -19.04 0.86 -0.36
CA LEU A 214 -18.83 0.58 1.07
C LEU A 214 -18.85 1.88 1.91
N PRO A 215 -20.03 2.47 2.17
CA PRO A 215 -20.14 3.61 3.07
C PRO A 215 -19.59 3.23 4.46
N GLY A 216 -18.60 3.98 4.95
CA GLY A 216 -18.04 3.85 6.30
C GLY A 216 -16.85 2.89 6.47
N ASN A 217 -16.50 2.06 5.47
CA ASN A 217 -15.35 1.13 5.54
C ASN A 217 -14.50 1.22 4.26
N TYR A 218 -13.70 2.28 4.16
CA TYR A 218 -12.87 2.52 2.97
C TYR A 218 -11.61 1.67 3.00
N ILE A 219 -11.50 0.72 2.08
CA ILE A 219 -10.21 0.13 1.73
C ILE A 219 -9.56 1.06 0.70
N ILE A 220 -8.65 1.90 1.17
CA ILE A 220 -7.89 2.76 0.27
C ILE A 220 -6.72 1.97 -0.31
N ALA A 221 -6.83 1.60 -1.58
CA ALA A 221 -5.81 0.79 -2.27
C ALA A 221 -4.60 1.64 -2.71
N TRP A 222 -4.14 2.58 -1.88
CA TRP A 222 -2.98 3.44 -2.15
C TRP A 222 -1.75 2.63 -2.55
N GLY A 223 -1.56 1.43 -1.97
CA GLY A 223 -0.49 0.52 -2.36
C GLY A 223 -0.53 0.14 -3.85
N ALA A 224 -1.72 -0.15 -4.39
CA ALA A 224 -1.90 -0.49 -5.80
C ALA A 224 -1.75 0.74 -6.71
N VAL A 225 -2.30 1.89 -6.30
CA VAL A 225 -2.19 3.17 -7.05
C VAL A 225 -0.73 3.61 -7.14
N LEU A 226 -0.02 3.68 -6.01
CA LEU A 226 1.39 4.09 -5.96
C LEU A 226 2.27 3.09 -6.70
N PHE A 227 2.02 1.79 -6.56
CA PHE A 227 2.76 0.77 -7.31
C PHE A 227 2.57 0.91 -8.82
N GLY A 228 1.32 1.08 -9.27
CA GLY A 228 0.98 1.31 -10.68
C GLY A 228 1.64 2.59 -11.22
N LEU A 229 1.60 3.68 -10.46
CA LEU A 229 2.19 4.96 -10.83
C LEU A 229 3.72 4.88 -10.96
N VAL A 230 4.41 4.27 -9.99
CA VAL A 230 5.87 4.08 -10.04
C VAL A 230 6.25 3.25 -11.26
N ARG A 231 5.50 2.17 -11.54
CA ARG A 231 5.73 1.34 -12.73
C ARG A 231 5.50 2.13 -14.02
N LEU A 232 4.42 2.90 -14.09
CA LEU A 232 4.09 3.75 -15.23
C LEU A 232 5.22 4.74 -15.51
N VAL A 233 5.67 5.49 -14.49
CA VAL A 233 6.74 6.49 -14.64
C VAL A 233 8.07 5.84 -15.06
N GLY A 234 8.43 4.73 -14.44
CA GLY A 234 9.66 4.00 -14.76
C GLY A 234 9.66 3.48 -16.20
N ALA A 235 8.57 2.82 -16.62
CA ALA A 235 8.45 2.32 -17.98
C ALA A 235 8.32 3.46 -19.00
N LEU A 236 7.64 4.55 -18.66
CA LEU A 236 7.42 5.68 -19.55
C LEU A 236 8.74 6.35 -19.92
N ARG A 237 9.69 6.45 -18.98
CA ARG A 237 11.06 6.91 -19.28
C ARG A 237 11.71 6.06 -20.35
N THR A 238 11.66 4.74 -20.22
CA THR A 238 12.23 3.83 -21.22
C THR A 238 11.55 3.97 -22.58
N TYR A 239 10.22 4.13 -22.61
CA TYR A 239 9.47 4.30 -23.85
C TYR A 239 9.72 5.66 -24.53
N VAL A 240 9.92 6.74 -23.77
CA VAL A 240 10.23 8.07 -24.32
C VAL A 240 11.61 8.10 -24.97
N LEU A 241 12.54 7.28 -24.49
CA LEU A 241 13.88 7.13 -25.07
C LEU A 241 13.89 6.31 -26.38
N VAL A 242 12.79 5.64 -26.74
CA VAL A 242 12.67 4.92 -28.02
C VAL A 242 12.59 5.94 -29.18
N PRO A 243 13.32 5.72 -30.29
CA PRO A 243 13.25 6.56 -31.48
C PRO A 243 11.80 6.83 -31.93
N ALA A 244 11.51 8.06 -32.34
CA ALA A 244 10.15 8.48 -32.71
C ALA A 244 9.57 7.66 -33.87
N GLU A 245 10.42 7.21 -34.80
CA GLU A 245 10.06 6.36 -35.93
C GLU A 245 9.44 5.00 -35.53
N LEU A 246 9.74 4.51 -34.32
CA LEU A 246 9.21 3.26 -33.79
C LEU A 246 8.00 3.46 -32.86
N ARG A 247 7.59 4.71 -32.58
CA ARG A 247 6.44 5.04 -31.73
C ARG A 247 5.23 5.36 -32.58
N THR A 248 4.20 4.52 -32.52
CA THR A 248 2.97 4.77 -33.30
C THR A 248 2.04 5.72 -32.57
N SER A 249 1.33 6.58 -33.31
CA SER A 249 0.36 7.53 -32.75
C SER A 249 -0.76 6.85 -31.96
N GLN A 250 -1.22 5.67 -32.41
CA GLN A 250 -2.20 4.84 -31.70
C GLN A 250 -1.73 4.42 -30.31
N GLN A 251 -0.44 4.06 -30.15
CA GLN A 251 0.12 3.67 -28.85
C GLN A 251 0.09 4.83 -27.86
N VAL A 252 0.47 6.02 -28.31
CA VAL A 252 0.49 7.23 -27.49
C VAL A 252 -0.93 7.60 -27.06
N LEU A 253 -1.89 7.60 -27.98
CA LEU A 253 -3.30 7.89 -27.68
C LEU A 253 -3.88 6.89 -26.66
N ALA A 254 -3.60 5.59 -26.81
CA ALA A 254 -4.05 4.58 -25.87
C ALA A 254 -3.50 4.81 -24.45
N LEU A 255 -2.23 5.20 -24.33
CA LEU A 255 -1.62 5.52 -23.02
C LEU A 255 -2.25 6.76 -22.39
N VAL A 256 -2.46 7.83 -23.16
CA VAL A 256 -3.13 9.04 -22.68
C VAL A 256 -4.55 8.72 -22.19
N GLY A 257 -5.30 7.89 -22.92
CA GLY A 257 -6.64 7.47 -22.52
C GLY A 257 -6.66 6.70 -21.19
N ILE A 258 -5.80 5.69 -21.02
CA ILE A 258 -5.74 4.87 -19.80
C ILE A 258 -5.32 5.72 -18.59
N VAL A 259 -4.28 6.55 -18.73
CA VAL A 259 -3.78 7.40 -17.64
C VAL A 259 -4.81 8.48 -17.29
N GLY A 260 -5.43 9.11 -18.29
CA GLY A 260 -6.49 10.10 -18.10
C GLY A 260 -7.66 9.56 -17.27
N LEU A 261 -8.15 8.36 -17.61
CA LEU A 261 -9.20 7.69 -16.83
C LEU A 261 -8.77 7.44 -15.37
N GLY A 262 -7.52 7.02 -15.16
CA GLY A 262 -6.98 6.78 -13.80
C GLY A 262 -6.91 8.08 -12.98
N VAL A 263 -6.47 9.18 -13.59
CA VAL A 263 -6.41 10.50 -12.94
C VAL A 263 -7.79 11.02 -12.58
N VAL A 264 -8.79 10.87 -13.45
CA VAL A 264 -10.17 11.28 -13.14
C VAL A 264 -10.72 10.46 -11.97
N ALA A 265 -10.59 9.13 -12.01
CA ALA A 265 -11.08 8.25 -10.95
C ALA A 265 -10.38 8.51 -9.61
N GLY A 266 -9.05 8.60 -9.59
CA GLY A 266 -8.27 8.87 -8.37
C GLY A 266 -8.46 10.30 -7.85
N GLY A 267 -8.59 11.28 -8.75
CA GLY A 267 -8.81 12.68 -8.41
C GLY A 267 -10.16 12.91 -7.72
N TRP A 268 -11.21 12.23 -8.17
CA TRP A 268 -12.53 12.27 -7.51
C TRP A 268 -12.43 11.85 -6.03
N VAL A 269 -11.79 10.71 -5.77
CA VAL A 269 -11.63 10.18 -4.40
C VAL A 269 -10.84 11.15 -3.51
N ALA A 270 -9.74 11.70 -4.02
CA ALA A 270 -8.92 12.64 -3.25
C ALA A 270 -9.69 13.92 -2.88
N ILE A 271 -10.55 14.41 -3.78
CA ILE A 271 -11.41 15.56 -3.51
C ILE A 271 -12.43 15.22 -2.43
N GLU A 272 -13.11 14.07 -2.52
CA GLU A 272 -14.10 13.65 -1.51
C GLU A 272 -13.47 13.45 -0.13
N GLU A 273 -12.29 12.85 -0.04
CA GLU A 273 -11.57 12.67 1.23
C GLU A 273 -11.20 14.02 1.88
N THR A 274 -10.71 14.96 1.06
CA THR A 274 -10.38 16.31 1.52
C THR A 274 -11.63 17.06 2.00
N GLN A 275 -12.75 16.93 1.28
CA GLN A 275 -14.03 17.53 1.68
C GLN A 275 -14.56 16.90 2.97
N SER A 276 -14.53 15.57 3.09
CA SER A 276 -15.00 14.86 4.29
C SER A 276 -14.23 15.31 5.53
N SER A 277 -12.90 15.32 5.46
CA SER A 277 -12.06 15.73 6.60
C SER A 277 -12.27 17.20 6.99
N ALA A 278 -12.41 18.10 6.01
CA ALA A 278 -12.71 19.51 6.27
C ALA A 278 -14.11 19.70 6.87
N PHE A 279 -15.10 18.93 6.42
CA PHE A 279 -16.45 18.93 6.94
C PHE A 279 -16.51 18.41 8.38
N ASP A 280 -15.85 17.30 8.70
CA ASP A 280 -15.80 16.74 10.06
C ASP A 280 -15.16 17.71 11.06
N ALA A 281 -14.09 18.40 10.64
CA ALA A 281 -13.47 19.45 11.44
C ALA A 281 -14.43 20.62 11.69
N ALA A 282 -15.20 21.03 10.67
CA ALA A 282 -16.20 22.09 10.78
C ALA A 282 -17.36 21.70 11.71
N VAL A 283 -17.88 20.47 11.59
CA VAL A 283 -18.91 19.90 12.48
C VAL A 283 -18.42 19.87 13.92
N THR A 284 -17.22 19.36 14.17
CA THR A 284 -16.62 19.33 15.52
C THR A 284 -16.49 20.72 16.13
N LYS A 285 -16.02 21.70 15.34
CA LYS A 285 -15.89 23.08 15.80
C LYS A 285 -17.26 23.72 16.06
N ALA A 286 -18.24 23.49 15.19
CA ALA A 286 -19.61 23.97 15.38
C ALA A 286 -20.29 23.35 16.59
N ALA A 287 -20.03 22.06 16.88
CA ALA A 287 -20.52 21.38 18.08
C ALA A 287 -20.02 22.05 19.36
N THR A 288 -18.76 22.52 19.38
CA THR A 288 -18.21 23.25 20.54
C THR A 288 -19.00 24.53 20.81
N PHE A 289 -19.27 25.33 19.77
CA PHE A 289 -20.10 26.54 19.90
C PHE A 289 -21.54 26.21 20.28
N HIS A 290 -22.11 25.13 19.72
CA HIS A 290 -23.44 24.64 20.06
C HIS A 290 -23.54 24.31 21.56
N THR A 291 -22.60 23.52 22.09
CA THR A 291 -22.59 23.13 23.51
C THR A 291 -22.47 24.35 24.42
N GLN A 292 -21.55 25.28 24.13
CA GLN A 292 -21.42 26.52 24.90
C GLN A 292 -22.71 27.36 24.86
N GLY A 293 -23.32 27.49 23.68
CA GLY A 293 -24.55 28.24 23.48
C GLY A 293 -25.74 27.61 24.18
N SER A 294 -25.89 26.29 24.10
CA SER A 294 -27.00 25.57 24.75
C SER A 294 -26.88 25.59 26.27
N THR A 295 -25.66 25.41 26.81
CA THR A 295 -25.42 25.49 28.25
C THR A 295 -25.80 26.87 28.79
N LEU A 296 -25.32 27.94 28.15
CA LEU A 296 -25.64 29.30 28.56
C LEU A 296 -27.14 29.61 28.42
N PHE A 297 -27.78 29.14 27.34
CA PHE A 297 -29.22 29.30 27.16
C PHE A 297 -30.02 28.66 28.30
N VAL A 298 -29.68 27.42 28.66
CA VAL A 298 -30.35 26.68 29.75
C VAL A 298 -30.09 27.37 31.09
N GLU A 299 -28.88 27.86 31.32
CA GLU A 299 -28.55 28.63 32.54
C GLU A 299 -29.46 29.86 32.67
N VAL A 300 -29.57 30.68 31.62
CA VAL A 300 -30.42 31.89 31.63
C VAL A 300 -31.89 31.51 31.77
N ALA A 301 -32.36 30.48 31.07
CA ALA A 301 -33.76 30.04 31.12
C ALA A 301 -34.19 29.53 32.50
N ASN A 302 -33.24 29.04 33.31
CA ASN A 302 -33.49 28.52 34.66
C ASN A 302 -33.25 29.54 35.77
N ARG A 303 -32.87 30.79 35.46
CA ARG A 303 -32.68 31.82 36.49
C ARG A 303 -34.03 32.19 37.10
N GLU A 304 -34.06 32.26 38.44
CA GLU A 304 -35.24 32.69 39.18
C GLU A 304 -35.36 34.22 39.18
N GLY A 305 -36.59 34.71 39.13
CA GLY A 305 -36.90 36.15 39.22
C GLY A 305 -37.26 36.80 37.87
N PRO A 306 -37.46 38.13 37.86
CA PRO A 306 -37.82 38.86 36.65
C PRO A 306 -36.64 38.93 35.67
N TRP A 307 -36.94 38.93 34.37
CA TRP A 307 -35.93 39.07 33.31
C TRP A 307 -35.08 40.34 33.47
N THR A 308 -33.76 40.17 33.52
CA THR A 308 -32.79 41.23 33.80
C THR A 308 -32.03 41.68 32.56
N ALA A 309 -31.32 42.83 32.68
CA ALA A 309 -30.39 43.28 31.65
C ALA A 309 -29.21 42.31 31.43
N GLN A 310 -28.86 41.52 32.45
CA GLN A 310 -27.84 40.48 32.34
C GLN A 310 -28.34 39.32 31.48
N ASP A 311 -29.59 38.88 31.66
CA ASP A 311 -30.21 37.82 30.85
C ASP A 311 -30.26 38.22 29.37
N ALA A 312 -30.64 39.46 29.09
CA ALA A 312 -30.58 40.02 27.75
C ALA A 312 -29.15 40.01 27.18
N THR A 313 -28.13 40.28 27.99
CA THR A 313 -26.73 40.27 27.58
C THR A 313 -26.21 38.86 27.31
N ASP A 314 -26.55 37.90 28.15
CA ASP A 314 -26.20 36.50 27.97
C ASP A 314 -26.90 35.91 26.74
N MET A 315 -28.14 36.31 26.45
CA MET A 315 -28.84 35.94 25.20
C MET A 315 -28.17 36.48 23.94
N ARG A 316 -27.57 37.68 23.96
CA ARG A 316 -26.73 38.16 22.83
C ARG A 316 -25.49 37.27 22.64
N LYS A 317 -24.91 36.77 23.74
CA LYS A 317 -23.79 35.83 23.68
C LYS A 317 -24.21 34.48 23.12
N VAL A 318 -25.38 33.95 23.53
CA VAL A 318 -25.98 32.76 22.92
C VAL A 318 -26.17 32.96 21.41
N ALA A 319 -26.73 34.10 20.99
CA ALA A 319 -26.91 34.41 19.57
C ALA A 319 -25.59 34.42 18.80
N SER A 320 -24.54 35.04 19.37
CA SER A 320 -23.20 35.05 18.77
C SER A 320 -22.61 33.65 18.60
N LEU A 321 -22.72 32.77 19.62
CA LEU A 321 -22.20 31.41 19.57
C LEU A 321 -22.87 30.60 18.46
N TYR A 322 -24.20 30.66 18.35
CA TYR A 322 -24.91 29.99 17.26
C TYR A 322 -24.63 30.60 15.89
N GLY A 323 -24.42 31.92 15.80
CA GLY A 323 -23.95 32.57 14.57
C GLY A 323 -22.57 32.06 14.14
N GLN A 324 -21.64 31.87 15.07
CA GLN A 324 -20.32 31.29 14.80
C GLN A 324 -20.40 29.82 14.37
N ALA A 325 -21.26 29.03 15.01
CA ALA A 325 -21.53 27.64 14.61
C ALA A 325 -22.06 27.56 13.18
N ALA A 326 -23.08 28.36 12.86
CA ALA A 326 -23.65 28.44 11.52
C ALA A 326 -22.63 28.93 10.48
N GLY A 327 -21.84 29.96 10.80
CA GLY A 327 -20.82 30.51 9.92
C GLY A 327 -19.72 29.50 9.60
N THR A 328 -19.26 28.76 10.61
CA THR A 328 -18.24 27.71 10.45
C THR A 328 -18.72 26.62 9.49
N LEU A 329 -19.98 26.18 9.62
CA LEU A 329 -20.55 25.16 8.74
C LEU A 329 -20.86 25.71 7.34
N ALA A 330 -21.34 26.95 7.21
CA ALA A 330 -21.73 27.53 5.94
C ALA A 330 -20.56 27.68 4.95
N VAL A 331 -19.33 27.89 5.45
CA VAL A 331 -18.12 27.97 4.62
C VAL A 331 -17.46 26.61 4.38
N SER A 332 -17.94 25.55 5.04
CA SER A 332 -17.35 24.21 4.91
C SER A 332 -17.79 23.52 3.60
N GLN A 333 -16.84 22.81 2.97
CA GLN A 333 -17.13 21.95 1.83
C GLN A 333 -17.58 20.59 2.35
N ALA A 334 -18.89 20.32 2.28
CA ALA A 334 -19.44 19.00 2.61
C ALA A 334 -19.44 18.12 1.34
N PRO A 335 -19.13 16.82 1.46
CA PRO A 335 -19.37 15.88 0.38
C PRO A 335 -20.83 15.92 -0.07
N ALA A 336 -21.08 15.64 -1.35
CA ALA A 336 -22.41 15.77 -1.97
C ALA A 336 -23.51 15.06 -1.16
N ALA A 337 -23.21 13.86 -0.64
CA ALA A 337 -24.12 13.06 0.18
C ALA A 337 -24.53 13.72 1.51
N TYR A 338 -23.72 14.63 2.06
CA TYR A 338 -23.94 15.29 3.36
C TYR A 338 -24.35 16.76 3.25
N THR A 339 -24.50 17.30 2.03
CA THR A 339 -24.93 18.70 1.80
C THR A 339 -26.24 19.03 2.50
N TRP A 340 -27.22 18.11 2.46
CA TRP A 340 -28.51 18.27 3.15
C TRP A 340 -28.34 18.39 4.68
N TYR A 341 -27.41 17.64 5.26
CA TYR A 341 -27.16 17.63 6.71
C TYR A 341 -26.48 18.93 7.13
N ARG A 342 -25.44 19.36 6.41
CA ARG A 342 -24.79 20.67 6.60
C ARG A 342 -25.81 21.80 6.53
N ASP A 343 -26.62 21.86 5.48
CA ASP A 343 -27.57 22.95 5.26
C ASP A 343 -28.69 22.94 6.32
N GLY A 344 -29.10 21.75 6.77
CA GLY A 344 -30.00 21.57 7.91
C GLY A 344 -29.43 22.13 9.20
N LEU A 345 -28.18 21.80 9.54
CA LEU A 345 -27.49 22.34 10.72
C LEU A 345 -27.34 23.86 10.65
N VAL A 346 -26.92 24.40 9.50
CA VAL A 346 -26.76 25.85 9.30
C VAL A 346 -28.09 26.56 9.52
N ARG A 347 -29.19 26.05 8.94
CA ARG A 347 -30.53 26.61 9.13
C ARG A 347 -30.94 26.58 10.60
N ASN A 348 -30.77 25.43 11.25
CA ASN A 348 -31.11 25.24 12.65
C ASN A 348 -30.32 26.19 13.56
N PHE A 349 -29.03 26.39 13.32
CA PHE A 349 -28.19 27.30 14.11
C PHE A 349 -28.50 28.77 13.84
N ARG A 350 -28.86 29.16 12.61
CA ARG A 350 -29.33 30.52 12.34
C ARG A 350 -30.63 30.82 13.09
N GLU A 351 -31.58 29.90 13.06
CA GLU A 351 -32.83 30.04 13.81
C GLU A 351 -32.59 30.16 15.33
N ALA A 352 -31.62 29.41 15.86
CA ALA A 352 -31.16 29.58 17.24
C ALA A 352 -30.71 31.00 17.55
N GLY A 353 -29.87 31.55 16.66
CA GLY A 353 -29.34 32.89 16.76
C GLY A 353 -30.44 33.94 16.71
N ASP A 354 -31.42 33.76 15.83
CA ASP A 354 -32.57 34.65 15.69
C ASP A 354 -33.47 34.63 16.93
N ILE A 355 -33.77 33.45 17.49
CA ILE A 355 -34.55 33.32 18.72
C ILE A 355 -33.82 33.97 19.89
N ALA A 356 -32.52 33.70 20.05
CA ALA A 356 -31.70 34.29 21.11
C ALA A 356 -31.59 35.81 20.97
N THR A 357 -31.51 36.33 19.74
CA THR A 357 -31.52 37.78 19.47
C THR A 357 -32.86 38.41 19.87
N GLN A 358 -33.98 37.73 19.60
CA GLN A 358 -35.31 38.20 20.00
C GLN A 358 -35.48 38.16 21.53
N LEU A 359 -35.02 37.11 22.20
CA LEU A 359 -34.99 37.01 23.67
C LEU A 359 -34.13 38.13 24.28
N ALA A 360 -32.99 38.47 23.66
CA ALA A 360 -32.14 39.57 24.09
C ALA A 360 -32.81 40.96 23.99
N GLY A 361 -33.86 41.09 23.18
CA GLY A 361 -34.66 42.31 23.06
C GLY A 361 -35.79 42.41 24.09
N LEU A 362 -36.07 41.35 24.85
CA LEU A 362 -37.11 41.37 25.89
C LEU A 362 -36.63 42.10 27.15
N THR A 363 -37.58 42.63 27.89
CA THR A 363 -37.37 43.33 29.17
C THR A 363 -38.31 42.77 30.22
N SER A 364 -38.16 43.20 31.47
CA SER A 364 -39.10 42.86 32.55
C SER A 364 -40.53 43.35 32.31
N ALA A 365 -40.74 44.29 31.37
CA ALA A 365 -42.07 44.77 30.97
C ALA A 365 -42.70 43.96 29.82
N SER A 366 -41.96 43.03 29.21
CA SER A 366 -42.47 42.17 28.15
C SER A 366 -43.52 41.18 28.68
N SER A 367 -44.54 40.86 27.87
CA SER A 367 -45.59 39.92 28.27
C SER A 367 -45.07 38.47 28.38
N GLN A 368 -45.63 37.70 29.30
CA GLN A 368 -45.32 36.26 29.43
C GLN A 368 -45.54 35.49 28.12
N SER A 369 -46.60 35.84 27.37
CA SER A 369 -46.88 35.24 26.07
C SER A 369 -45.77 35.43 25.03
N ALA A 370 -45.00 36.53 25.11
CA ALA A 370 -43.86 36.75 24.22
C ALA A 370 -42.69 35.82 24.54
N PHE A 371 -42.43 35.58 25.83
CA PHE A 371 -41.45 34.60 26.28
C PHE A 371 -41.87 33.19 25.87
N ASP A 372 -43.11 32.80 26.16
CA ASP A 372 -43.65 31.46 25.86
C ASP A 372 -43.56 31.14 24.36
N ALA A 373 -43.88 32.11 23.50
CA ALA A 373 -43.77 31.95 22.05
C ALA A 373 -42.33 31.67 21.58
N LEU A 374 -41.34 32.34 22.16
CA LEU A 374 -39.92 32.15 21.82
C LEU A 374 -39.37 30.83 22.35
N PHE A 375 -39.73 30.43 23.59
CA PHE A 375 -39.36 29.14 24.15
C PHE A 375 -40.02 27.97 23.41
N ALA A 376 -41.27 28.13 22.95
CA ALA A 376 -41.94 27.16 22.10
C ALA A 376 -41.19 26.99 20.76
N ARG A 377 -40.79 28.09 20.11
CA ARG A 377 -39.97 28.06 18.89
C ARG A 377 -38.61 27.39 19.12
N TRP A 378 -37.96 27.67 20.25
CA TRP A 378 -36.70 27.02 20.62
C TRP A 378 -36.88 25.50 20.75
N THR A 379 -37.96 25.07 21.40
CA THR A 379 -38.28 23.65 21.59
C THR A 379 -38.56 22.95 20.26
N ALA A 380 -39.33 23.58 19.37
CA ALA A 380 -39.60 23.07 18.03
C ALA A 380 -38.29 22.86 17.24
N ARG A 381 -37.42 23.88 17.23
CA ARG A 381 -36.08 23.81 16.62
C ARG A 381 -35.23 22.67 17.18
N VAL A 382 -35.26 22.42 18.49
CA VAL A 382 -34.52 21.28 19.11
C VAL A 382 -35.05 19.95 18.60
N ASN A 383 -36.37 19.82 18.40
CA ASN A 383 -36.96 18.62 17.82
C ASN A 383 -36.55 18.42 16.35
N ASP A 384 -36.52 19.50 15.56
CA ASP A 384 -36.04 19.45 14.18
C ASP A 384 -34.57 18.98 14.10
N LEU A 385 -33.73 19.45 15.03
CA LEU A 385 -32.34 18.99 15.13
C LEU A 385 -32.24 17.49 15.44
N LYS A 386 -33.09 16.97 16.33
CA LYS A 386 -33.17 15.54 16.63
C LYS A 386 -33.60 14.72 15.42
N GLN A 387 -34.57 15.22 14.65
CA GLN A 387 -35.00 14.56 13.41
C GLN A 387 -33.88 14.55 12.36
N LEU A 388 -33.13 15.64 12.25
CA LEU A 388 -31.98 15.73 11.36
C LEU A 388 -30.90 14.69 11.74
N GLN A 389 -30.62 14.53 13.04
CA GLN A 389 -29.69 13.53 13.55
C GLN A 389 -30.20 12.09 13.31
N ALA A 390 -31.47 11.82 13.61
CA ALA A 390 -32.06 10.49 13.37
C ALA A 390 -32.01 10.09 11.88
N ARG A 391 -32.16 11.05 10.96
CA ARG A 391 -31.97 10.80 9.53
C ARG A 391 -30.53 10.48 9.16
N LEU A 392 -29.55 11.09 9.83
CA LEU A 392 -28.13 10.80 9.63
C LEU A 392 -27.81 9.39 10.12
N ASP A 393 -28.26 9.02 11.32
CA ASP A 393 -27.99 7.71 11.94
C ASP A 393 -28.63 6.53 11.19
N ALA A 394 -29.65 6.81 10.36
CA ALA A 394 -30.33 5.82 9.52
C ALA A 394 -29.62 5.52 8.19
N GLN A 395 -28.56 6.27 7.85
CA GLN A 395 -27.70 6.07 6.67
C GLN A 395 -26.44 5.31 7.06
#